data_AF-U6CZL5-F1
#
_entry.id   AF-U6CZL5-F1
#
_cell.length_a   1.000
_cell.length_b   1.000
_cell.length_c   1.000
_cell.angle_alpha   90.00
_cell.angle_beta   90.00
_cell.angle_gamma   90.00
#
_symmetry.space_group_name_H-M   'P 1'
#
loop_
_entity.id
_entity.type
_entity.pdbx_description
1 polymer ?
#
loop_
_entity_poly.entity_id
_entity_poly.type
_entity_poly.pdbx_seq_one_letter_code
_entity_poly.pdbx_strand_id
1 'polypeptide(L)'
;RATSPQILAGSLKSPLWLRAYFQGLLFSLGCGIQRHCGKVLFLGLLAFGALALGLRVAIIETDLEQLWVEVGSRVSQELHYTKEKLGEEAAYTSQMLIQTPRQEGENVLTPEALDLHLQAALTASKVQVSLYGKSWDLNKICYKSGIPLIENGMIERMIEKLFPCVILTPLDCFWEGAKLQGGSAYLPGRPDIQWTNLDPEQLLEELGPFASLEGFRELLDKAQVGQAYVGRPCLHPDDLHCPPSAPNHHSKQAPKVAQ
;
A
#
# COMPACT_ATOMS: atom_id res chain seq x y z
N ARG A 1 -2.16 -20.49 -78.76
CA ARG A 1 -0.83 -21.04 -78.41
C ARG A 1 -0.12 -19.97 -77.60
N ALA A 2 -0.27 -20.00 -76.27
CA ALA A 2 0.26 -18.98 -75.37
C ALA A 2 1.77 -19.16 -75.20
N THR A 3 2.53 -18.12 -75.49
CA THR A 3 3.97 -18.03 -75.24
C THR A 3 4.20 -17.64 -73.79
N SER A 4 4.73 -18.57 -72.99
CA SER A 4 5.25 -18.27 -71.65
C SER A 4 6.43 -17.31 -71.75
N PRO A 5 6.54 -16.28 -70.88
CA PRO A 5 7.69 -15.40 -70.88
C PRO A 5 8.88 -16.16 -70.30
N GLN A 6 9.97 -16.26 -71.07
CA GLN A 6 11.24 -16.73 -70.54
C GLN A 6 11.77 -15.69 -69.54
N ILE A 7 11.83 -16.10 -68.27
CA ILE A 7 12.44 -15.31 -67.21
C ILE A 7 13.94 -15.20 -67.49
N LEU A 8 14.41 -13.96 -67.49
CA LEU A 8 15.77 -13.50 -67.76
C LEU A 8 16.84 -14.27 -66.94
N ALA A 9 17.54 -15.21 -67.58
CA ALA A 9 18.60 -16.04 -67.00
C ALA A 9 19.90 -15.28 -66.61
N GLY A 10 19.89 -13.95 -66.67
CA GLY A 10 21.04 -13.10 -66.33
C GLY A 10 21.19 -12.79 -64.84
N SER A 11 20.10 -12.80 -64.05
CA SER A 11 20.11 -12.38 -62.64
C SER A 11 20.28 -13.51 -61.62
N LEU A 12 20.27 -14.78 -62.06
CA LEU A 12 20.34 -15.96 -61.17
C LEU A 12 21.76 -16.55 -60.99
N LYS A 13 22.80 -15.97 -61.60
CA LYS A 13 24.17 -16.53 -61.50
C LYS A 13 24.84 -16.18 -60.16
N SER A 14 24.67 -14.95 -59.65
CA SER A 14 25.25 -14.53 -58.38
C SER A 14 24.67 -15.26 -57.15
N PRO A 15 23.36 -15.54 -57.04
CA PRO A 15 22.82 -16.31 -55.91
C PRO A 15 23.27 -17.78 -55.93
N LEU A 16 23.37 -18.38 -57.12
CA LEU A 16 23.85 -19.76 -57.28
C LEU A 16 25.33 -19.91 -56.93
N TRP A 17 26.16 -18.94 -57.35
CA TRP A 17 27.57 -18.90 -56.99
C TRP A 17 27.76 -18.69 -55.47
N LEU A 18 27.00 -17.76 -54.87
CA LEU A 18 27.01 -17.53 -53.43
C LEU A 18 26.64 -18.79 -52.65
N ARG A 19 25.59 -19.51 -53.11
CA ARG A 19 25.17 -20.79 -52.53
C ARG A 19 26.26 -21.84 -52.63
N ALA A 20 26.88 -22.02 -53.79
CA ALA A 20 27.96 -22.99 -53.98
C ALA A 20 29.18 -22.67 -53.11
N TYR A 21 29.51 -21.39 -52.95
CA TYR A 21 30.59 -20.92 -52.07
C TYR A 21 30.30 -21.25 -50.59
N PHE A 22 29.11 -20.91 -50.08
CA PHE A 22 28.70 -21.27 -48.71
C PHE A 22 28.64 -22.78 -48.51
N GLN A 23 28.15 -23.53 -49.49
CA GLN A 23 28.11 -24.99 -49.45
C GLN A 23 29.52 -25.58 -49.39
N GLY A 24 30.48 -25.05 -50.15
CA GLY A 24 31.88 -25.48 -50.08
C GLY A 24 32.51 -25.20 -48.71
N LEU A 25 32.22 -24.04 -48.12
CA LEU A 25 32.77 -23.63 -46.82
C LEU A 25 32.19 -24.46 -45.67
N LEU A 26 30.87 -24.68 -45.67
CA LEU A 26 30.20 -25.56 -44.70
C LEU A 26 30.60 -27.03 -44.86
N PHE A 27 30.82 -27.49 -46.11
CA PHE A 27 31.31 -28.84 -46.36
C PHE A 27 32.73 -29.04 -45.81
N SER A 28 33.63 -28.07 -46.03
CA SER A 28 34.97 -28.09 -45.45
C SER A 28 34.95 -28.09 -43.91
N LEU A 29 34.09 -27.26 -43.31
CA LEU A 29 33.85 -27.24 -41.86
C LEU A 29 33.32 -28.59 -41.36
N GLY A 30 32.35 -29.17 -42.07
CA GLY A 30 31.76 -30.48 -41.76
C GLY A 30 32.78 -31.60 -41.81
N CYS A 31 33.65 -31.65 -42.83
CA CYS A 31 34.75 -32.59 -42.90
C CYS A 31 35.73 -32.43 -41.72
N GLY A 32 36.01 -31.19 -41.31
CA GLY A 32 36.84 -30.88 -40.14
C GLY A 32 36.22 -31.37 -38.82
N ILE A 33 34.92 -31.15 -38.63
CA ILE A 33 34.16 -31.62 -37.47
C ILE A 33 34.08 -33.15 -37.47
N GLN A 34 33.85 -33.80 -38.62
CA GLN A 34 33.79 -35.26 -38.73
C GLN A 34 35.13 -35.92 -38.36
N ARG A 35 36.26 -35.29 -38.74
CA ARG A 35 37.61 -35.75 -38.36
C ARG A 35 37.91 -35.62 -36.86
N HIS A 36 37.29 -34.65 -36.18
CA HIS A 36 37.52 -34.35 -34.76
C HIS A 36 36.24 -34.38 -33.91
N CYS A 37 35.31 -35.28 -34.24
CA CYS A 37 33.94 -35.28 -33.71
C CYS A 37 33.87 -35.27 -32.17
N GLY A 38 34.65 -36.14 -31.50
CA GLY A 38 34.68 -36.21 -30.04
C GLY A 38 35.31 -34.98 -29.37
N LYS A 39 36.38 -34.41 -29.95
CA LYS A 39 37.05 -33.20 -29.41
C LYS A 39 36.14 -31.98 -29.52
N VAL A 40 35.47 -31.81 -30.66
CA VAL A 40 34.52 -30.72 -30.90
C VAL A 40 33.32 -30.85 -29.97
N LEU A 41 32.78 -32.06 -29.79
CA LEU A 41 31.63 -32.30 -28.91
C LEU A 41 31.98 -32.06 -27.44
N PHE A 42 33.14 -32.55 -26.97
CA PHE A 42 33.57 -32.36 -25.58
C PHE A 42 33.83 -30.88 -25.26
N LEU A 43 34.55 -30.16 -26.13
CA LEU A 43 34.79 -28.72 -25.95
C LEU A 43 33.50 -27.91 -26.01
N GLY A 44 32.58 -28.26 -26.91
CA GLY A 44 31.26 -27.62 -27.00
C GLY A 44 30.44 -27.84 -25.74
N LEU A 45 30.37 -29.07 -25.22
CA LEU A 45 29.63 -29.40 -24.00
C LEU A 45 30.24 -28.71 -22.77
N LEU A 46 31.58 -28.63 -22.69
CA LEU A 46 32.27 -27.87 -21.65
C LEU A 46 31.94 -26.37 -21.73
N ALA A 47 31.99 -25.79 -22.94
CA ALA A 47 31.67 -24.38 -23.15
C ALA A 47 30.21 -24.06 -22.81
N PHE A 48 29.23 -24.85 -23.28
CA PHE A 48 27.82 -24.68 -22.92
C PHE A 48 27.56 -24.94 -21.44
N GLY A 49 28.24 -25.91 -20.83
CA GLY A 49 28.19 -26.17 -19.39
C GLY A 49 28.70 -24.97 -18.58
N ALA A 50 29.81 -24.36 -18.99
CA ALA A 50 30.35 -23.16 -18.36
C ALA A 50 29.38 -21.96 -18.47
N LEU A 51 28.72 -21.78 -19.62
CA LEU A 51 27.69 -20.75 -19.79
C LEU A 51 26.46 -21.01 -18.93
N ALA A 52 26.04 -22.28 -18.80
CA ALA A 52 24.91 -22.67 -17.96
C ALA A 52 25.16 -22.42 -16.47
N LEU A 53 26.42 -22.44 -16.01
CA LEU A 53 26.75 -22.04 -14.62
C LEU A 53 26.41 -20.57 -14.34
N GLY A 54 26.42 -19.70 -15.35
CA GLY A 54 26.01 -18.30 -15.23
C GLY A 54 24.54 -18.12 -14.84
N LEU A 55 23.68 -19.10 -15.13
CA LEU A 55 22.26 -19.07 -14.77
C LEU A 55 22.04 -19.11 -13.25
N ARG A 56 23.02 -19.54 -12.45
CA ARG A 56 22.93 -19.47 -10.99
C ARG A 56 22.91 -18.03 -10.45
N VAL A 57 23.36 -17.07 -11.26
CA VAL A 57 23.38 -15.64 -10.93
C VAL A 57 22.17 -14.92 -11.54
N ALA A 58 21.23 -15.66 -12.16
CA ALA A 58 20.01 -15.06 -12.68
C ALA A 58 19.15 -14.54 -11.51
N ILE A 59 18.93 -13.23 -11.50
CA ILE A 59 18.04 -12.55 -10.57
C ILE A 59 16.70 -12.34 -11.29
N ILE A 60 15.62 -12.73 -10.64
CA ILE A 60 14.27 -12.47 -11.14
C ILE A 60 13.85 -11.10 -10.63
N GLU A 61 13.53 -10.19 -11.56
CA GLU A 61 12.97 -8.90 -11.20
C GLU A 61 11.54 -9.09 -10.71
N THR A 62 11.25 -8.62 -9.50
CA THR A 62 9.92 -8.71 -8.88
C THR A 62 9.30 -7.33 -8.64
N ASP A 63 10.05 -6.26 -8.90
CA ASP A 63 9.56 -4.90 -8.75
C ASP A 63 8.67 -4.51 -9.94
N LEU A 64 7.37 -4.37 -9.65
CA LEU A 64 6.36 -3.98 -10.64
C LEU A 64 6.72 -2.64 -11.31
N GLU A 65 7.30 -1.69 -10.58
CA GLU A 65 7.65 -0.38 -11.15
C GLU A 65 8.70 -0.52 -12.25
N GLN A 66 9.71 -1.36 -12.03
CA GLN A 66 10.78 -1.60 -13.00
C GLN A 66 10.32 -2.43 -14.19
N LEU A 67 9.35 -3.32 -13.99
CA LEU A 67 8.75 -4.14 -15.04
C LEU A 67 7.86 -3.33 -15.99
N TRP A 68 7.12 -2.35 -15.46
CA TRP A 68 6.12 -1.59 -16.23
C TRP A 68 6.63 -0.26 -16.79
N VAL A 69 7.62 0.37 -16.15
CA VAL A 69 8.14 1.67 -16.58
C VAL A 69 9.28 1.48 -17.58
N GLU A 70 9.15 2.11 -18.74
CA GLU A 70 10.20 2.13 -19.75
C GLU A 70 11.45 2.88 -19.24
N VAL A 71 12.61 2.24 -19.36
CA VAL A 71 13.91 2.81 -18.97
C VAL A 71 14.26 4.00 -19.85
N GLY A 72 14.56 5.15 -19.23
CA GLY A 72 14.91 6.39 -19.94
C GLY A 72 13.70 7.23 -20.36
N SER A 73 12.48 6.80 -20.03
CA SER A 73 11.27 7.62 -20.19
C SER A 73 11.25 8.82 -19.23
N ARG A 74 10.41 9.81 -19.53
CA ARG A 74 10.17 10.94 -18.61
C ARG A 74 9.70 10.46 -17.23
N VAL A 75 8.82 9.45 -17.20
CA VAL A 75 8.31 8.86 -15.95
C VAL A 75 9.44 8.24 -15.14
N SER A 76 10.39 7.55 -15.78
CA SER A 76 11.56 7.01 -15.08
C SER A 76 12.41 8.09 -14.42
N GLN A 77 12.57 9.25 -15.07
CA GLN A 77 13.32 10.39 -14.52
C GLN A 77 12.57 11.08 -13.38
N GLU A 78 11.25 11.25 -13.50
CA GLU A 78 10.39 11.80 -12.44
C GLU A 78 10.35 10.89 -11.21
N LEU A 79 10.26 9.58 -11.41
CA LEU A 79 10.31 8.57 -10.35
C LEU A 79 11.66 8.61 -9.62
N HIS A 80 12.77 8.64 -10.37
CA HIS A 80 14.11 8.76 -9.80
C HIS A 80 14.27 10.05 -8.99
N TYR A 81 13.83 11.18 -9.53
CA TYR A 81 13.87 12.46 -8.83
C TYR A 81 13.06 12.41 -7.51
N THR A 82 11.88 11.80 -7.54
CA THR A 82 11.01 11.66 -6.36
C THR A 82 11.67 10.78 -5.29
N LYS A 83 12.23 9.64 -5.67
CA LYS A 83 12.98 8.73 -4.77
C LYS A 83 14.22 9.43 -4.18
N GLU A 84 14.93 10.24 -4.96
CA GLU A 84 16.09 10.98 -4.48
C GLU A 84 15.73 12.09 -3.48
N LYS A 85 14.63 12.82 -3.70
CA LYS A 85 14.25 13.96 -2.86
C LYS A 85 13.39 13.60 -1.66
N LEU A 86 12.51 12.62 -1.78
CA LEU A 86 11.59 12.21 -0.72
C LEU A 86 12.00 10.90 -0.04
N GLY A 87 12.94 10.14 -0.62
CA GLY A 87 13.35 8.82 -0.15
C GLY A 87 12.55 7.67 -0.78
N GLU A 88 13.07 6.45 -0.66
CA GLU A 88 12.43 5.22 -1.14
C GLU A 88 11.09 4.92 -0.44
N GLU A 89 10.91 5.42 0.79
CA GLU A 89 9.73 5.21 1.64
C GLU A 89 8.67 6.32 1.50
N ALA A 90 8.82 7.24 0.54
CA ALA A 90 7.93 8.39 0.39
C ALA A 90 6.48 8.02 0.02
N ALA A 91 6.26 6.83 -0.54
CA ALA A 91 4.94 6.31 -0.83
C ALA A 91 4.42 5.52 0.37
N TYR A 92 3.45 6.07 1.09
CA TYR A 92 2.71 5.29 2.07
C TYR A 92 1.97 4.16 1.35
N THR A 93 2.20 2.93 1.78
CA THR A 93 1.45 1.78 1.24
C THR A 93 0.06 1.79 1.85
N SER A 94 -0.96 1.89 1.00
CA SER A 94 -2.35 1.89 1.45
C SER A 94 -2.86 0.45 1.52
N GLN A 95 -3.29 0.01 2.70
CA GLN A 95 -4.04 -1.24 2.86
C GLN A 95 -5.54 -0.93 2.71
N MET A 96 -6.24 -1.70 1.88
CA MET A 96 -7.65 -1.43 1.54
C MET A 96 -8.56 -2.57 1.98
N LEU A 97 -9.69 -2.21 2.59
CA LEU A 97 -10.81 -3.11 2.91
C LEU A 97 -12.05 -2.64 2.13
N ILE A 98 -12.53 -3.46 1.20
CA ILE A 98 -13.71 -3.15 0.38
C ILE A 98 -14.82 -4.14 0.71
N GLN A 99 -15.98 -3.61 1.10
CA GLN A 99 -17.20 -4.40 1.27
C GLN A 99 -18.08 -4.30 0.03
N THR A 100 -18.56 -5.44 -0.42
CA THR A 100 -19.54 -5.55 -1.51
C THR A 100 -20.79 -6.26 -1.01
N PRO A 101 -21.97 -5.96 -1.57
CA PRO A 101 -23.18 -6.72 -1.25
C PRO A 101 -23.04 -8.16 -1.73
N ARG A 102 -23.75 -9.09 -1.09
CA ARG A 102 -23.70 -10.51 -1.49
C ARG A 102 -24.44 -10.75 -2.80
N GLN A 103 -25.52 -10.02 -3.02
CA GLN A 103 -26.29 -10.08 -4.27
C GLN A 103 -26.09 -8.80 -5.06
N GLU A 104 -26.02 -8.95 -6.38
CA GLU A 104 -25.89 -7.82 -7.29
C GLU A 104 -27.14 -6.92 -7.21
N GLY A 105 -26.94 -5.61 -7.00
CA GLY A 105 -28.02 -4.63 -6.91
C GLY A 105 -28.56 -4.35 -5.50
N GLU A 106 -28.10 -5.05 -4.46
CA GLU A 106 -28.44 -4.71 -3.07
C GLU A 106 -27.70 -3.44 -2.59
N ASN A 107 -28.36 -2.66 -1.72
CA ASN A 107 -27.78 -1.45 -1.16
C ASN A 107 -26.92 -1.74 0.10
N VAL A 108 -25.69 -1.23 0.12
CA VAL A 108 -24.75 -1.36 1.25
C VAL A 108 -24.93 -0.23 2.28
N LEU A 109 -25.67 0.83 1.96
CA LEU A 109 -25.92 1.96 2.87
C LEU A 109 -27.03 1.66 3.89
N THR A 110 -26.86 0.59 4.65
CA THR A 110 -27.74 0.16 5.74
C THR A 110 -26.96 0.05 7.05
N PRO A 111 -27.59 0.29 8.22
CA PRO A 111 -26.92 0.13 9.51
C PRO A 111 -26.29 -1.25 9.69
N GLU A 112 -26.98 -2.30 9.22
CA GLU A 112 -26.52 -3.69 9.34
C GLU A 112 -25.27 -3.96 8.47
N ALA A 113 -25.23 -3.39 7.26
CA ALA A 113 -24.07 -3.51 6.40
C ALA A 113 -22.87 -2.73 6.94
N LEU A 114 -23.08 -1.54 7.52
CA LEU A 114 -22.02 -0.79 8.20
C LEU A 114 -21.53 -1.48 9.47
N ASP A 115 -22.40 -2.13 10.24
CA ASP A 115 -21.98 -2.92 11.39
C ASP A 115 -21.08 -4.10 10.97
N LEU A 116 -21.43 -4.77 9.87
CA LEU A 116 -20.54 -5.79 9.29
C LEU A 116 -19.18 -5.19 8.89
N HIS A 117 -19.16 -4.00 8.29
CA HIS A 117 -17.92 -3.29 7.96
C HIS A 117 -17.10 -2.98 9.21
N LEU A 118 -17.76 -2.50 10.27
CA LEU A 118 -17.16 -2.18 11.56
C LEU A 118 -16.53 -3.41 12.19
N GLN A 119 -17.23 -4.54 12.22
CA GLN A 119 -16.70 -5.79 12.79
C GLN A 119 -15.47 -6.29 12.03
N ALA A 120 -15.50 -6.23 10.70
CA ALA A 120 -14.36 -6.59 9.85
C ALA A 120 -13.17 -5.65 10.09
N ALA A 121 -13.42 -4.33 10.10
CA ALA A 121 -12.39 -3.32 10.34
C ALA A 121 -11.79 -3.41 11.75
N LEU A 122 -12.60 -3.67 12.78
CA LEU A 122 -12.14 -3.86 14.16
C LEU A 122 -11.29 -5.12 14.33
N THR A 123 -11.67 -6.20 13.64
CA THR A 123 -10.89 -7.43 13.67
C THR A 123 -9.55 -7.23 12.97
N ALA A 124 -9.55 -6.51 11.83
CA ALA A 124 -8.34 -6.15 11.12
C ALA A 124 -7.43 -5.21 11.94
N SER A 125 -7.99 -4.22 12.65
CA SER A 125 -7.21 -3.25 13.42
C SER A 125 -6.56 -3.85 14.67
N LYS A 126 -7.12 -4.94 15.22
CA LYS A 126 -6.63 -5.63 16.42
C LYS A 126 -5.61 -6.74 16.11
N VAL A 127 -5.22 -6.92 14.85
CA VAL A 127 -4.16 -7.87 14.48
C VAL A 127 -2.84 -7.46 15.15
N GLN A 128 -2.17 -8.43 15.75
CA GLN A 128 -0.86 -8.24 16.38
C GLN A 128 0.11 -9.31 15.88
N VAL A 129 1.35 -8.90 15.62
CA VAL A 129 2.41 -9.79 15.15
C VAL A 129 3.61 -9.70 16.08
N SER A 130 4.12 -10.85 16.52
CA SER A 130 5.35 -10.91 17.32
C SER A 130 6.54 -11.11 16.40
N LEU A 131 7.40 -10.09 16.28
CA LEU A 131 8.63 -10.12 15.51
C LEU A 131 9.79 -9.60 16.36
N TYR A 132 10.91 -10.32 16.35
CA TYR A 132 12.12 -9.96 17.10
C TYR A 132 11.90 -9.78 18.62
N GLY A 133 11.00 -10.59 19.20
CA GLY A 133 10.68 -10.51 20.63
C GLY A 133 9.85 -9.29 21.03
N LYS A 134 9.30 -8.53 20.06
CA LYS A 134 8.38 -7.41 20.29
C LYS A 134 7.04 -7.68 19.61
N SER A 135 5.95 -7.27 20.26
CA SER A 135 4.62 -7.26 19.66
C SER A 135 4.39 -5.96 18.89
N TRP A 136 4.02 -6.09 17.62
CA TRP A 136 3.67 -5.01 16.72
C TRP A 136 2.15 -4.99 16.52
N ASP A 137 1.56 -3.83 16.75
CA ASP A 137 0.14 -3.54 16.57
C ASP A 137 -0.04 -2.45 15.50
N LEU A 138 -1.27 -2.19 15.07
CA LEU A 138 -1.56 -1.18 14.07
C LEU A 138 -1.10 0.23 14.49
N ASN A 139 -1.23 0.59 15.77
CA ASN A 139 -0.87 1.91 16.29
C ASN A 139 0.64 2.21 16.20
N LYS A 140 1.48 1.17 16.16
CA LYS A 140 2.95 1.29 16.00
C LYS A 140 3.41 1.37 14.55
N ILE A 141 2.61 0.89 13.60
CA ILE A 141 3.00 0.82 12.17
C ILE A 141 2.24 1.81 11.29
N CYS A 142 1.11 2.33 11.76
CA CYS A 142 0.27 3.23 10.99
C CYS A 142 0.98 4.57 10.71
N TYR A 143 0.63 5.17 9.58
CA TYR A 143 1.07 6.51 9.26
C TYR A 143 0.34 7.55 10.13
N LYS A 144 1.12 8.44 10.75
CA LYS A 144 0.65 9.58 11.57
C LYS A 144 1.18 10.86 10.95
N SER A 145 0.28 11.74 10.52
CA SER A 145 0.65 12.98 9.82
C SER A 145 1.00 14.10 10.80
N GLY A 146 2.29 14.48 10.86
CA GLY A 146 2.70 15.76 11.43
C GLY A 146 2.35 15.94 12.91
N ILE A 147 2.95 15.13 13.78
CA ILE A 147 2.83 15.28 15.23
C ILE A 147 3.46 16.62 15.65
N PRO A 148 2.72 17.54 16.29
CA PRO A 148 3.29 18.81 16.73
C PRO A 148 4.28 18.59 17.88
N LEU A 149 5.35 19.37 17.89
CA LEU A 149 6.34 19.37 18.97
C LEU A 149 5.80 20.11 20.18
N ILE A 150 5.86 19.47 21.36
CA ILE A 150 5.33 20.02 22.62
C ILE A 150 6.46 20.00 23.65
N GLU A 151 6.69 21.14 24.33
CA GLU A 151 7.82 21.28 25.26
C GLU A 151 7.66 20.44 26.53
N ASN A 152 6.43 20.17 26.97
CA ASN A 152 6.17 19.35 28.16
C ASN A 152 6.17 17.86 27.80
N GLY A 153 7.25 17.16 28.16
CA GLY A 153 7.47 15.76 27.82
C GLY A 153 6.42 14.75 28.36
N MET A 154 5.63 15.10 29.40
CA MET A 154 4.51 14.23 29.81
C MET A 154 3.33 14.34 28.85
N ILE A 155 3.02 15.55 28.40
CA ILE A 155 1.91 15.84 27.48
C ILE A 155 2.28 15.43 26.06
N GLU A 156 3.55 15.60 25.67
CA GLU A 156 4.10 15.08 24.42
C GLU A 156 3.86 13.57 24.28
N ARG A 157 4.30 12.76 25.26
CA ARG A 157 4.08 11.30 25.26
C ARG A 157 2.61 10.91 25.26
N MET A 158 1.77 11.73 25.89
CA MET A 158 0.33 11.53 25.90
C MET A 158 -0.25 11.74 24.50
N ILE A 159 0.10 12.86 23.87
CA ILE A 159 -0.37 13.24 22.54
C ILE A 159 0.18 12.30 21.47
N GLU A 160 1.43 11.87 21.55
CA GLU A 160 2.00 10.85 20.64
C GLU A 160 1.20 9.54 20.64
N LYS A 161 0.75 9.11 21.82
CA LYS A 161 -0.07 7.89 21.98
C LYS A 161 -1.49 8.08 21.47
N LEU A 162 -2.06 9.27 21.64
CA LEU A 162 -3.42 9.59 21.19
C LEU A 162 -3.48 10.01 19.72
N PHE A 163 -2.36 10.47 19.12
CA PHE A 163 -2.37 10.99 17.76
C PHE A 163 -2.92 9.95 16.78
N PRO A 164 -3.97 10.29 16.00
CA PRO A 164 -4.74 9.30 15.28
C PRO A 164 -3.95 8.72 14.12
N CYS A 165 -4.18 7.44 13.85
CA CYS A 165 -3.74 6.82 12.61
C CYS A 165 -4.58 7.36 11.46
N VAL A 166 -3.95 7.59 10.29
CA VAL A 166 -4.68 7.93 9.07
C VAL A 166 -5.40 6.67 8.56
N ILE A 167 -6.69 6.57 8.91
CA ILE A 167 -7.60 5.51 8.45
C ILE A 167 -8.74 6.21 7.74
N LEU A 168 -8.88 5.97 6.43
CA LEU A 168 -9.99 6.54 5.65
C LEU A 168 -11.13 5.53 5.64
N THR A 169 -12.20 5.81 6.38
CA THR A 169 -13.33 4.88 6.52
C THR A 169 -14.67 5.61 6.54
N PRO A 170 -15.74 5.05 5.95
CA PRO A 170 -17.09 5.59 6.09
C PRO A 170 -17.57 5.62 7.55
N LEU A 171 -16.98 4.76 8.40
CA LEU A 171 -17.30 4.69 9.82
C LEU A 171 -16.89 5.95 10.59
N ASP A 172 -16.02 6.79 10.03
CA ASP A 172 -15.64 8.04 10.69
C ASP A 172 -16.86 8.94 10.86
N CYS A 173 -17.88 8.87 9.99
CA CYS A 173 -19.12 9.64 10.17
C CYS A 173 -19.90 9.30 11.46
N PHE A 174 -19.58 8.17 12.08
CA PHE A 174 -20.24 7.65 13.28
C PHE A 174 -19.27 7.60 14.46
N TRP A 175 -19.81 7.54 15.67
CA TRP A 175 -19.00 7.41 16.88
C TRP A 175 -18.15 6.12 16.89
N GLU A 176 -18.63 5.04 16.28
CA GLU A 176 -17.93 3.75 16.22
C GLU A 176 -16.60 3.80 15.45
N GLY A 177 -16.38 4.79 14.57
CA GLY A 177 -15.07 5.03 13.96
C GLY A 177 -13.97 5.23 15.00
N ALA A 178 -14.30 5.80 16.17
CA ALA A 178 -13.38 5.96 17.29
C ALA A 178 -12.83 4.62 17.81
N LYS A 179 -13.61 3.54 17.71
CA LYS A 179 -13.20 2.20 18.18
C LYS A 179 -12.07 1.62 17.33
N LEU A 180 -11.86 2.13 16.11
CA LEU A 180 -10.75 1.72 15.24
C LEU A 180 -9.41 2.36 15.66
N GLN A 181 -9.45 3.46 16.41
CA GLN A 181 -8.26 4.15 16.89
C GLN A 181 -7.76 3.49 18.18
N GLY A 182 -6.61 2.80 18.10
CA GLY A 182 -6.04 2.02 19.21
C GLY A 182 -5.24 2.84 20.24
N GLY A 183 -5.17 4.16 20.10
CA GLY A 183 -4.41 5.03 21.00
C GLY A 183 -5.07 5.15 22.37
N SER A 184 -4.30 4.95 23.44
CA SER A 184 -4.75 5.19 24.81
C SER A 184 -3.73 5.99 25.62
N ALA A 185 -4.24 6.87 26.47
CA ALA A 185 -3.47 7.67 27.39
C ALA A 185 -4.00 7.54 28.81
N TYR A 186 -3.08 7.41 29.76
CA TYR A 186 -3.41 7.36 31.17
C TYR A 186 -3.16 8.73 31.81
N LEU A 187 -4.18 9.26 32.48
CA LEU A 187 -4.07 10.46 33.30
C LEU A 187 -4.44 10.10 34.75
N PRO A 188 -3.61 10.43 35.75
CA PRO A 188 -3.92 10.14 37.14
C PRO A 188 -5.30 10.71 37.55
N GLY A 189 -6.16 9.86 38.11
CA GLY A 189 -7.50 10.25 38.56
C GLY A 189 -8.59 10.18 37.48
N ARG A 190 -8.28 9.73 36.26
CA ARG A 190 -9.26 9.45 35.20
C ARG A 190 -9.16 8.01 34.68
N PRO A 191 -10.26 7.48 34.10
CA PRO A 191 -10.15 6.28 33.28
C PRO A 191 -9.24 6.53 32.07
N ASP A 192 -8.75 5.45 31.46
CA ASP A 192 -7.93 5.54 30.25
C ASP A 192 -8.66 6.36 29.18
N ILE A 193 -7.97 7.37 28.67
CA ILE A 193 -8.46 8.27 27.63
C ILE A 193 -8.22 7.58 26.30
N GLN A 194 -9.29 7.43 25.53
CA GLN A 194 -9.34 6.83 24.21
C GLN A 194 -10.22 7.70 23.31
N TRP A 195 -10.12 7.57 21.99
CA TRP A 195 -10.97 8.33 21.08
C TRP A 195 -12.47 8.11 21.29
N THR A 196 -12.85 6.98 21.89
CA THR A 196 -14.25 6.64 22.22
C THR A 196 -14.85 7.53 23.31
N ASN A 197 -14.03 8.08 24.22
CA ASN A 197 -14.44 8.92 25.35
C ASN A 197 -13.74 10.29 25.40
N LEU A 198 -12.99 10.65 24.34
CA LEU A 198 -12.21 11.87 24.27
C LEU A 198 -13.00 12.99 23.60
N ASP A 199 -13.24 14.06 24.36
CA ASP A 199 -13.57 15.39 23.85
C ASP A 199 -12.28 16.24 23.83
N PRO A 200 -11.74 16.57 22.64
CA PRO A 200 -10.51 17.37 22.54
C PRO A 200 -10.64 18.77 23.13
N GLU A 201 -11.80 19.42 23.03
CA GLU A 201 -12.02 20.77 23.56
C GLU A 201 -11.96 20.74 25.09
N GLN A 202 -12.67 19.78 25.69
CA GLN A 202 -12.63 19.56 27.13
C GLN A 202 -11.22 19.19 27.62
N LEU A 203 -10.50 18.32 26.89
CA LEU A 203 -9.14 17.92 27.28
C LEU A 203 -8.18 19.12 27.26
N LEU A 204 -8.29 20.01 26.28
CA LEU A 204 -7.44 21.20 26.19
C LEU A 204 -7.71 22.20 27.33
N GLU A 205 -8.96 22.36 27.75
CA GLU A 205 -9.30 23.19 28.91
C GLU A 205 -8.70 22.63 30.20
N GLU A 206 -8.75 21.31 30.38
CA GLU A 206 -8.21 20.63 31.56
C GLU A 206 -6.68 20.65 31.62
N LEU A 207 -6.01 20.57 30.47
CA LEU A 207 -4.54 20.59 30.38
C LEU A 207 -3.95 22.00 30.29
N GLY A 208 -4.74 23.01 29.91
CA GLY A 208 -4.32 24.41 29.78
C GLY A 208 -3.59 24.99 31.01
N PRO A 209 -3.98 24.66 32.27
CA PRO A 209 -3.24 25.10 33.46
C PRO A 209 -1.83 24.52 33.58
N PHE A 210 -1.53 23.39 32.92
CA PHE A 210 -0.30 22.64 33.08
C PHE A 210 0.67 22.78 31.90
N ALA A 211 0.20 23.25 30.74
CA ALA A 211 1.05 23.53 29.58
C ALA A 211 0.45 24.57 28.63
N SER A 212 1.33 25.24 27.90
CA SER A 212 0.95 26.08 26.76
C SER A 212 0.48 25.19 25.61
N LEU A 213 -0.83 25.14 25.40
CA LEU A 213 -1.49 24.35 24.33
C LEU A 213 -2.17 25.24 23.28
N GLU A 214 -1.84 26.53 23.24
CA GLU A 214 -2.47 27.49 22.34
C GLU A 214 -2.31 27.11 20.87
N GLY A 215 -1.12 26.66 20.47
CA GLY A 215 -0.89 26.18 19.10
C GLY A 215 -1.68 24.92 18.75
N PHE A 216 -1.97 24.06 19.74
CA PHE A 216 -2.80 22.87 19.53
C PHE A 216 -4.27 23.25 19.41
N ARG A 217 -4.74 24.19 20.23
CA ARG A 217 -6.09 24.77 20.13
C ARG A 217 -6.30 25.41 18.75
N GLU A 218 -5.38 26.27 18.31
CA GLU A 218 -5.45 26.90 16.99
C GLU A 218 -5.49 25.87 15.85
N LEU A 219 -4.73 24.77 15.98
CA LEU A 219 -4.74 23.68 15.01
C LEU A 219 -6.09 22.95 14.96
N LEU A 220 -6.67 22.62 16.13
CA LEU A 220 -7.99 21.98 16.19
C LEU A 220 -9.10 22.88 15.66
N ASP A 221 -9.04 24.17 15.98
CA ASP A 221 -10.01 25.18 15.52
C ASP A 221 -9.94 25.35 13.99
N LYS A 222 -8.73 25.48 13.44
CA LYS A 222 -8.52 25.55 11.98
C LYS A 222 -8.95 24.28 11.26
N ALA A 223 -8.72 23.12 11.88
CA ALA A 223 -9.15 21.83 11.35
C ALA A 223 -10.64 21.54 11.59
N GLN A 224 -11.34 22.39 12.34
CA GLN A 224 -12.76 22.24 12.71
C GLN A 224 -13.07 20.86 13.30
N VAL A 225 -12.19 20.39 14.20
CA VAL A 225 -12.35 19.06 14.82
C VAL A 225 -13.56 19.02 15.76
N GLY A 226 -13.82 20.11 16.49
CA GLY A 226 -14.86 20.20 17.51
C GLY A 226 -14.74 19.10 18.57
N GLN A 227 -15.87 18.49 18.93
CA GLN A 227 -15.96 17.36 19.86
C GLN A 227 -15.51 16.01 19.26
N ALA A 228 -14.83 16.00 18.11
CA ALA A 228 -14.32 14.81 17.43
C ALA A 228 -15.38 13.70 17.24
N TYR A 229 -15.23 12.54 17.89
CA TYR A 229 -16.13 11.39 17.75
C TYR A 229 -17.30 11.42 18.73
N VAL A 230 -17.17 12.08 19.89
CA VAL A 230 -18.22 12.06 20.91
C VAL A 230 -19.43 12.91 20.52
N GLY A 231 -19.25 13.86 19.60
CA GLY A 231 -20.35 14.62 18.98
C GLY A 231 -21.03 13.92 17.79
N ARG A 232 -20.54 12.75 17.35
CA ARG A 232 -21.06 12.04 16.17
C ARG A 232 -22.24 11.12 16.54
N PRO A 233 -23.16 10.83 15.60
CA PRO A 233 -24.23 9.86 15.85
C PRO A 233 -23.64 8.46 16.11
N CYS A 234 -24.25 7.73 17.04
CA CYS A 234 -23.92 6.33 17.27
C CYS A 234 -24.64 5.47 16.21
N LEU A 235 -23.92 4.57 15.54
CA LEU A 235 -24.53 3.55 14.70
C LEU A 235 -25.49 2.68 15.51
N HIS A 236 -25.10 2.37 16.77
CA HIS A 236 -25.88 1.58 17.72
C HIS A 236 -26.25 2.44 18.94
N PRO A 237 -27.43 3.11 18.94
CA PRO A 237 -27.84 3.97 20.05
C PRO A 237 -28.01 3.25 21.39
N ASP A 238 -28.21 1.93 21.36
CA ASP A 238 -28.38 1.09 22.54
C ASP A 238 -27.05 0.67 23.19
N ASP A 239 -25.90 0.97 22.56
CA ASP A 239 -24.59 0.74 23.16
C ASP A 239 -24.46 1.56 24.45
N LEU A 240 -24.11 0.89 25.55
CA LEU A 240 -23.89 1.52 26.86
C LEU A 240 -22.73 2.52 26.84
N HIS A 241 -21.82 2.41 25.89
CA HIS A 241 -20.67 3.30 25.73
C HIS A 241 -20.94 4.45 24.75
N CYS A 242 -22.12 4.49 24.11
CA CYS A 242 -22.51 5.62 23.27
C CYS A 242 -22.55 6.90 24.12
N PRO A 243 -21.83 7.97 23.75
CA PRO A 243 -21.71 9.16 24.58
C PRO A 243 -23.02 9.94 24.65
N PRO A 244 -23.32 10.60 25.78
CA PRO A 244 -24.54 11.36 25.96
C PRO A 244 -24.63 12.60 25.04
N SER A 245 -23.48 13.10 24.58
CA SER A 245 -23.38 14.19 23.60
C SER A 245 -23.81 13.80 22.19
N ALA A 246 -23.90 12.50 21.88
CA ALA A 246 -24.31 12.04 20.56
C ALA A 246 -25.78 12.40 20.27
N PRO A 247 -26.11 12.91 19.07
CA PRO A 247 -27.43 13.46 18.75
C PRO A 247 -28.56 12.44 18.85
N ASN A 248 -28.26 11.15 18.64
CA ASN A 248 -29.24 10.08 18.69
C ASN A 248 -29.23 9.26 20.00
N HIS A 249 -28.35 9.57 20.96
CA HIS A 249 -28.22 8.83 22.22
C HIS A 249 -29.55 8.76 22.99
N HIS A 250 -30.25 9.90 23.15
CA HIS A 250 -31.52 9.96 23.88
C HIS A 250 -32.71 9.47 23.05
N SER A 251 -32.68 9.71 21.74
CA SER A 251 -33.78 9.31 20.85
C SER A 251 -33.88 7.79 20.66
N LYS A 252 -32.75 7.09 20.84
CA LYS A 252 -32.58 5.66 20.53
C LYS A 252 -32.98 5.28 19.10
N GLN A 253 -32.98 6.26 18.19
CA GLN A 253 -33.27 6.04 16.78
C GLN A 253 -31.99 5.69 16.02
N ALA A 254 -32.08 4.64 15.20
CA ALA A 254 -31.00 4.29 14.28
C ALA A 254 -30.70 5.46 13.33
N PRO A 255 -29.41 5.75 13.07
CA PRO A 255 -29.06 6.86 12.20
C PRO A 255 -29.43 6.56 10.74
N LYS A 256 -29.71 7.62 9.98
CA LYS A 256 -29.91 7.51 8.54
C LYS A 256 -28.56 7.47 7.85
N VAL A 257 -28.20 6.30 7.33
CA VAL A 257 -26.87 6.06 6.72
C VAL A 257 -26.71 6.70 5.34
N ALA A 258 -27.81 6.89 4.60
CA ALA A 258 -27.78 7.32 3.20
C ALA A 258 -28.12 8.81 2.97
N GLN A 259 -28.22 9.63 4.02
CA GLN A 259 -28.60 11.05 3.94
C GLN A 259 -27.44 11.98 4.31
#